data_AF-A0A2T6CE08-F1
#
_entry.id   AF-A0A2T6CE08-F1
#
_cell.length_a   1.000
_cell.length_b   1.000
_cell.length_c   1.000
_cell.angle_alpha   90.00
_cell.angle_beta   90.00
_cell.angle_gamma   90.00
#
_symmetry.space_group_name_H-M   'P 1'
#
loop_
_entity.id
_entity.type
_entity.pdbx_description
1 polymer ?
#
loop_
_entity_poly.entity_id
_entity_poly.type
_entity_poly.pdbx_seq_one_letter_code
_entity_poly.pdbx_strand_id
1 'polypeptide(L)'
;MTGNDQQPSAAQRIDTLLDAELDAAAKSQDDVLRRTAQDFAALRCTPAEVTVNFSGGLTQRCWSVSRGDGTYRVVYLPKAGYFSLCVESDFGPLDIGVHGPALGCFGSV
;
A
#
# COMPACT_ATOMS: atom_id res chain seq x y z
N MET A 1 -24.69 2.43 30.15
CA MET A 1 -23.67 1.52 29.60
C MET A 1 -23.18 2.15 28.31
N THR A 2 -22.20 3.05 28.41
CA THR A 2 -21.67 3.80 27.26
C THR A 2 -20.84 2.86 26.41
N GLY A 3 -21.22 2.70 25.14
CA GLY A 3 -20.54 1.88 24.15
C GLY A 3 -19.08 2.31 24.03
N ASN A 4 -18.20 1.33 24.02
CA ASN A 4 -16.79 1.53 23.74
C ASN A 4 -16.66 1.76 22.23
N ASP A 5 -16.66 3.02 21.79
CA ASP A 5 -16.31 3.40 20.42
C ASP A 5 -14.84 3.05 20.17
N GLN A 6 -14.58 1.78 19.84
CA GLN A 6 -13.23 1.30 19.59
C GLN A 6 -12.75 1.86 18.25
N GLN A 7 -11.79 2.78 18.31
CA GLN A 7 -11.17 3.35 17.11
C GLN A 7 -10.58 2.23 16.23
N PRO A 8 -10.76 2.27 14.90
CA PRO A 8 -10.32 1.18 14.03
C PRO A 8 -8.81 0.96 14.13
N SER A 9 -8.35 -0.28 13.99
CA SER A 9 -6.92 -0.62 13.96
C SER A 9 -6.21 0.02 12.76
N ALA A 10 -4.88 0.09 12.79
CA ALA A 10 -4.11 0.59 11.65
C ALA A 10 -4.41 -0.20 10.36
N ALA A 11 -4.46 -1.53 10.45
CA ALA A 11 -4.82 -2.39 9.34
C ALA A 11 -6.22 -2.07 8.79
N GLN A 12 -7.23 -1.92 9.66
CA GLN A 12 -8.60 -1.57 9.22
C GLN A 12 -8.66 -0.22 8.52
N ARG A 13 -7.90 0.78 9.00
CA ARG A 13 -7.81 2.09 8.34
C ARG A 13 -7.18 1.97 6.96
N ILE A 14 -6.09 1.20 6.83
CA ILE A 14 -5.41 0.96 5.55
C ILE A 14 -6.34 0.23 4.58
N ASP A 15 -7.03 -0.82 5.04
CA ASP A 15 -8.01 -1.54 4.23
C ASP A 15 -9.12 -0.62 3.74
N THR A 16 -9.64 0.26 4.60
CA THR A 16 -10.64 1.26 4.21
C THR A 16 -10.14 2.20 3.10
N LEU A 17 -8.87 2.63 3.17
CA LEU A 17 -8.28 3.47 2.12
C LEU A 17 -8.16 2.71 0.79
N LEU A 18 -7.71 1.46 0.84
CA LEU A 18 -7.56 0.60 -0.34
C LEU A 18 -8.91 0.26 -0.97
N ASP A 19 -9.92 -0.05 -0.15
CA ASP A 19 -11.28 -0.35 -0.61
C ASP A 19 -11.88 0.86 -1.34
N ALA A 20 -11.73 2.06 -0.78
CA ALA A 20 -12.21 3.27 -1.42
C ALA A 20 -11.52 3.54 -2.77
N GLU A 21 -10.22 3.28 -2.86
CA GLU A 21 -9.44 3.47 -4.10
C GLU A 21 -9.84 2.44 -5.18
N LEU A 22 -10.00 1.17 -4.79
CA LEU A 22 -10.47 0.10 -5.69
C LEU A 22 -11.90 0.33 -6.19
N ASP A 23 -12.80 0.77 -5.30
CA ASP A 23 -14.19 1.11 -5.64
C ASP A 23 -14.27 2.29 -6.61
N ALA A 24 -13.41 3.29 -6.45
CA ALA A 24 -13.32 4.41 -7.36
C ALA A 24 -12.78 3.97 -8.73
N ALA A 25 -11.72 3.15 -8.74
CA ALA A 25 -11.15 2.62 -9.98
C ALA A 25 -12.17 1.76 -10.76
N ALA A 26 -12.92 0.90 -10.09
CA ALA A 26 -13.95 0.05 -10.72
C ALA A 26 -15.03 0.85 -11.48
N LYS A 27 -15.30 2.09 -11.06
CA LYS A 27 -16.27 3.01 -11.68
C LYS A 27 -15.66 3.92 -12.74
N SER A 28 -14.34 3.87 -12.93
CA SER A 28 -13.62 4.72 -13.88
C SER A 28 -13.90 4.31 -15.33
N GLN A 29 -13.96 5.32 -16.22
CA GLN A 29 -13.98 5.09 -17.67
C GLN A 29 -12.59 4.77 -18.24
N ASP A 30 -11.53 4.92 -17.45
CA ASP A 30 -10.16 4.56 -17.83
C ASP A 30 -9.94 3.04 -17.71
N ASP A 31 -9.79 2.39 -18.86
CA ASP A 31 -9.58 0.94 -18.98
C ASP A 31 -8.25 0.49 -18.35
N VAL A 32 -7.20 1.31 -18.45
CA VAL A 32 -5.88 1.02 -17.86
C VAL A 32 -6.01 1.05 -16.34
N LEU A 33 -6.62 2.09 -15.78
CA LEU A 33 -6.83 2.18 -14.33
C LEU A 33 -7.64 1.00 -13.79
N ARG A 34 -8.72 0.60 -14.49
CA ARG A 34 -9.52 -0.57 -14.08
C ARG A 34 -8.68 -1.85 -14.10
N ARG A 35 -7.81 -2.02 -15.10
CA ARG A 35 -6.94 -3.19 -15.17
C ARG A 35 -5.90 -3.19 -14.06
N THR A 36 -5.23 -2.07 -13.83
CA THR A 36 -4.28 -1.89 -12.73
C THR A 36 -4.93 -2.20 -11.37
N ALA A 37 -6.17 -1.78 -11.15
CA ALA A 37 -6.91 -2.09 -9.93
C ALA A 37 -7.19 -3.59 -9.75
N GLN A 38 -7.52 -4.30 -10.83
CA GLN A 38 -7.74 -5.75 -10.80
C GLN A 38 -6.44 -6.50 -10.47
N ASP A 39 -5.34 -6.12 -11.12
CA ASP A 39 -4.03 -6.74 -10.90
C ASP A 39 -3.52 -6.45 -9.47
N PHE A 40 -3.71 -5.22 -8.96
CA PHE A 40 -3.41 -4.89 -7.56
C PHE A 40 -4.27 -5.70 -6.58
N ALA A 41 -5.58 -5.81 -6.81
CA ALA A 41 -6.48 -6.56 -5.95
C ALA A 41 -6.12 -8.05 -5.86
N ALA A 42 -5.61 -8.64 -6.96
CA ALA A 42 -5.13 -10.02 -6.98
C ALA A 42 -3.86 -10.23 -6.13
N LEU A 43 -3.02 -9.20 -6.00
CA LEU A 43 -1.80 -9.22 -5.19
C LEU A 43 -2.00 -8.67 -3.77
N ARG A 44 -3.12 -8.01 -3.49
CA ARG A 44 -3.42 -7.45 -2.16
C ARG A 44 -3.29 -8.50 -1.07
N CYS A 45 -2.66 -8.12 0.03
CA CYS A 45 -2.61 -8.92 1.24
C CYS A 45 -3.26 -8.16 2.40
N THR A 46 -3.60 -8.88 3.47
CA THR A 46 -3.90 -8.22 4.75
C THR A 46 -2.72 -7.33 5.14
N PRO A 47 -2.96 -6.06 5.53
CA PRO A 47 -1.88 -5.17 5.95
C PRO A 47 -1.02 -5.82 7.03
N ALA A 48 0.28 -5.95 6.75
CA ALA A 48 1.24 -6.59 7.64
C ALA A 48 2.41 -5.65 7.94
N GLU A 49 2.81 -5.55 9.21
CA GLU A 49 3.95 -4.70 9.59
C GLU A 49 5.24 -5.17 8.90
N VAL A 50 5.99 -4.21 8.36
CA VAL A 50 7.27 -4.46 7.70
C VAL A 50 8.23 -3.29 7.98
N THR A 51 9.52 -3.60 8.12
CA THR A 51 10.56 -2.57 8.18
C THR A 51 10.98 -2.21 6.76
N VAL A 52 10.80 -0.94 6.38
CA VAL A 52 11.17 -0.39 5.08
C VAL A 52 12.46 0.41 5.22
N ASN A 53 13.38 0.18 4.29
CA ASN A 53 14.60 0.96 4.13
C ASN A 53 14.32 2.19 3.26
N PHE A 54 14.96 3.31 3.60
CA PHE A 54 14.89 4.55 2.85
C PHE A 54 16.30 4.98 2.46
N SER A 55 16.39 5.70 1.33
CA SER A 55 17.63 6.35 0.92
C SER A 55 18.23 7.18 2.07
N GLY A 56 19.55 7.08 2.26
CA GLY A 56 20.25 7.70 3.40
C GLY A 56 20.38 6.81 4.64
N GLY A 57 20.03 5.52 4.56
CA GLY A 57 20.28 4.53 5.62
C GLY A 57 19.27 4.56 6.77
N LEU A 58 18.11 5.18 6.55
CA LEU A 58 17.03 5.23 7.53
C LEU A 58 16.09 4.03 7.37
N THR A 59 15.53 3.55 8.48
CA THR A 59 14.51 2.49 8.48
C THR A 59 13.26 2.95 9.20
N GLN A 60 12.09 2.52 8.72
CA GLN A 60 10.80 2.80 9.37
C GLN A 60 9.86 1.60 9.36
N ARG A 61 9.12 1.40 10.46
CA ARG A 61 7.98 0.47 10.49
C ARG A 61 6.82 1.01 9.65
N CYS A 62 6.45 0.25 8.63
CA CYS A 62 5.42 0.53 7.65
C CYS A 62 4.50 -0.70 7.53
N TRP A 63 3.59 -0.70 6.56
CA TRP A 63 2.65 -1.80 6.36
C TRP A 63 2.69 -2.27 4.91
N SER A 64 3.05 -3.53 4.67
CA SER A 64 2.93 -4.16 3.35
C SER A 64 1.44 -4.35 3.03
N VAL A 65 1.01 -3.92 1.85
CA VAL A 65 -0.41 -4.04 1.41
C VAL A 65 -0.59 -4.88 0.15
N SER A 66 0.50 -5.16 -0.56
CA SER A 66 0.56 -6.20 -1.59
C SER A 66 1.55 -7.28 -1.18
N ARG A 67 1.33 -8.48 -1.70
CA ARG A 67 2.40 -9.48 -1.84
C ARG A 67 3.44 -8.90 -2.79
N GLY A 68 4.72 -9.11 -2.47
CA GLY A 68 5.78 -8.82 -3.42
C GLY A 68 5.67 -9.74 -4.62
N ASP A 69 5.95 -9.23 -5.82
CA ASP A 69 6.05 -10.04 -7.04
C ASP A 69 7.46 -10.60 -7.27
N GLY A 70 8.36 -10.42 -6.28
CA GLY A 70 9.79 -10.74 -6.37
C GLY A 70 10.65 -9.55 -6.80
N THR A 71 10.04 -8.46 -7.27
CA THR A 71 10.72 -7.23 -7.69
C THR A 71 10.20 -6.01 -6.94
N TYR A 72 8.88 -5.88 -6.81
CA TYR A 72 8.20 -4.75 -6.21
C TYR A 72 7.13 -5.15 -5.21
N ARG A 73 6.84 -4.26 -4.26
CA ARG A 73 5.65 -4.29 -3.41
C ARG A 73 5.15 -2.88 -3.11
N VAL A 74 3.88 -2.75 -2.77
CA VAL A 74 3.30 -1.51 -2.25
C VAL A 74 3.25 -1.55 -0.73
N VAL A 75 3.69 -0.47 -0.09
CA VAL A 75 3.69 -0.29 1.36
C VAL A 75 2.96 1.00 1.75
N TYR A 76 2.29 1.03 2.89
CA TYR A 76 1.71 2.22 3.49
C TYR A 76 2.69 2.85 4.49
N LEU A 77 2.95 4.15 4.37
CA LEU A 77 3.85 4.93 5.22
C LEU A 77 3.05 5.66 6.31
N PRO A 78 3.00 5.15 7.56
CA PRO A 78 2.06 5.63 8.57
C PRO A 78 2.31 7.08 9.02
N LYS A 79 3.55 7.56 8.97
CA LYS A 79 3.86 8.95 9.32
C LYS A 79 3.41 9.96 8.25
N ALA A 80 3.37 9.54 7.00
CA ALA A 80 3.08 10.41 5.87
C ALA A 80 1.63 10.29 5.39
N GLY A 81 0.96 9.17 5.69
CA GLY A 81 -0.45 8.97 5.37
C GLY A 81 -0.72 8.56 3.92
N TYR A 82 0.29 8.04 3.22
CA TYR A 82 0.19 7.61 1.82
C TYR A 82 0.94 6.29 1.56
N PHE A 83 0.91 5.82 0.32
CA PHE A 83 1.58 4.61 -0.13
C PHE A 83 2.90 4.90 -0.85
N SER A 84 3.76 3.90 -0.88
CA SER A 84 5.03 3.91 -1.60
C SER A 84 5.22 2.60 -2.36
N LEU A 85 5.80 2.70 -3.56
CA LEU A 85 6.38 1.56 -4.26
C LEU A 85 7.78 1.28 -3.70
N CYS A 86 7.98 0.05 -3.25
CA CYS A 86 9.27 -0.43 -2.79
C CYS A 86 9.79 -1.52 -3.72
N VAL A 87 11.10 -1.56 -3.93
CA VAL A 87 11.76 -2.72 -4.52
C VAL A 87 12.05 -3.76 -3.43
N GLU A 88 11.96 -5.04 -3.79
CA GLU A 88 12.45 -6.15 -2.98
C GLU A 88 13.99 -6.12 -2.90
N SER A 89 14.54 -6.41 -1.73
CA SER A 89 16.00 -6.54 -1.55
C SER A 89 16.33 -7.50 -0.41
N ASP A 90 17.57 -7.96 -0.36
CA ASP A 90 18.07 -8.85 0.69
C ASP A 90 17.99 -8.23 2.10
N PHE A 91 17.90 -6.90 2.20
CA PHE A 91 17.77 -6.16 3.45
C PHE A 91 16.31 -5.79 3.78
N GLY A 92 15.35 -6.35 3.05
CA GLY A 92 13.93 -5.98 3.09
C GLY A 92 13.56 -4.92 2.06
N PRO A 93 12.28 -4.49 2.02
CA PRO A 93 11.82 -3.55 1.01
C PRO A 93 12.54 -2.19 1.10
N LEU A 94 12.92 -1.65 -0.05
CA LEU A 94 13.57 -0.36 -0.19
C LEU A 94 12.64 0.62 -0.92
N ASP A 95 12.34 1.74 -0.28
CA ASP A 95 11.63 2.86 -0.88
C ASP A 95 12.46 3.50 -1.99
N ILE A 96 11.85 3.68 -3.17
CA ILE A 96 12.49 4.26 -4.36
C ILE A 96 11.95 5.65 -4.72
N GLY A 97 11.21 6.31 -3.81
CA GLY A 97 10.72 7.67 -4.01
C GLY A 97 9.44 7.80 -4.86
N VAL A 98 8.76 6.70 -5.17
CA VAL A 98 7.45 6.71 -5.86
C VAL A 98 6.35 6.65 -4.81
N HIS A 99 5.69 7.78 -4.55
CA HIS A 99 4.74 7.96 -3.45
C HIS A 99 3.38 8.47 -3.94
N GLY A 100 2.31 8.09 -3.23
CA GLY A 100 0.97 8.59 -3.51
C GLY A 100 -0.14 7.59 -3.18
N PRO A 101 -1.24 7.57 -3.97
CA PRO A 101 -2.26 6.53 -3.90
C PRO A 101 -1.68 5.14 -4.20
N ALA A 102 -2.32 4.07 -3.72
CA ALA A 102 -1.80 2.71 -3.85
C ALA A 102 -1.74 2.23 -5.30
N LEU A 103 -2.80 2.49 -6.08
CA LEU A 103 -2.86 2.13 -7.51
C LEU A 103 -1.90 2.97 -8.34
N GLY A 104 -1.67 4.23 -7.96
CA GLY A 104 -0.66 5.08 -8.59
C GLY A 104 0.75 4.53 -8.39
N CYS A 105 1.08 4.12 -7.16
CA CYS A 105 2.35 3.46 -6.86
C CYS A 105 2.49 2.12 -7.60
N PHE A 106 1.44 1.30 -7.58
CA PHE A 106 1.45 -0.02 -8.21
C PHE A 106 1.59 0.06 -9.74
N GLY A 107 0.87 0.97 -10.40
CA GLY A 107 0.90 1.14 -11.85
C GLY A 107 2.06 1.99 -12.38
N SER A 108 3.06 2.30 -11.54
CA SER A 108 4.25 3.07 -11.97
C SER A 108 5.32 2.21 -12.65
N VAL A 109 5.13 0.88 -12.71
CA VAL A 109 6.04 -0.11 -13.30
C VAL A 109 5.32 -1.01 -14.30
#